data_AF-A0A1Y0H449-F1
#
_entry.id   AF-A0A1Y0H449-F1
#
_cell.length_a   1.000
_cell.length_b   1.000
_cell.length_c   1.000
_cell.angle_alpha   90.00
_cell.angle_beta   90.00
_cell.angle_gamma   90.00
#
_symmetry.space_group_name_H-M   'P 1'
#
loop_
_entity.id
_entity.type
_entity.pdbx_description
1 polymer ?
#
loop_
_entity_poly.entity_id
_entity_poly.type
_entity_poly.pdbx_seq_one_letter_code
_entity_poly.pdbx_strand_id
1 'polypeptide(L)'
;MGMKRVACFLGLILPFAFLAFVGIRGRISESDYQVVEYGRVNAERLYAYGPYVKSAEMLALRPAREVTDEELAHVTQSWIDAYADGQLKDVLPARLSDIGETGPKQEILRARALLARRMESRMIDATRRKDYSEASHWAVLMLRLGEVGKFSDFVHMGESGLYQISALRVAEDIAPELSATDRNVIWEAMQDTKDNDAALRRLWHHMELLGAHELRERHGDWRPIVAKAKTRESSDVANSISKWAYIAFVPNKKMDLFTQVNLSLITLDRAQTQLKKTEEALLSEQENVAHIVTQGQPLSS
;
A
#
# COMPACT_ATOMS: atom_id res chain seq x y z
N MET A 1 -52.37 15.70 -27.21
CA MET A 1 -51.03 15.85 -27.82
C MET A 1 -50.58 14.50 -28.35
N GLY A 2 -50.23 14.37 -29.63
CA GLY A 2 -49.81 13.07 -30.19
C GLY A 2 -48.46 12.61 -29.64
N MET A 3 -48.29 11.30 -29.42
CA MET A 3 -47.07 10.69 -28.86
C MET A 3 -45.77 11.17 -29.53
N LYS A 4 -45.80 11.45 -30.83
CA LYS A 4 -44.64 11.96 -31.58
C LYS A 4 -44.17 13.33 -31.10
N ARG A 5 -45.08 14.22 -30.70
CA ARG A 5 -44.74 15.56 -30.18
C ARG A 5 -44.15 15.46 -28.78
N VAL A 6 -44.67 14.54 -27.96
CA VAL A 6 -44.12 14.26 -26.62
C VAL A 6 -42.71 13.67 -26.73
N ALA A 7 -42.49 12.73 -27.65
CA ALA A 7 -41.16 12.14 -27.88
C ALA A 7 -40.14 13.17 -28.38
N CYS A 8 -40.51 14.05 -29.32
CA CYS A 8 -39.61 15.12 -29.78
C CYS A 8 -39.29 16.12 -28.67
N PHE A 9 -40.28 16.49 -27.85
CA PHE A 9 -40.10 17.42 -26.74
C PHE A 9 -39.20 16.82 -25.65
N LEU A 10 -39.40 15.54 -25.31
CA LEU A 10 -38.53 14.82 -24.38
C LEU A 10 -37.11 14.67 -24.92
N GLY A 11 -36.95 14.28 -26.19
CA GLY A 11 -35.63 14.15 -26.82
C GLY A 11 -34.84 15.47 -26.86
N LEU A 12 -35.55 16.61 -26.91
CA LEU A 12 -34.92 17.92 -26.90
C LEU A 12 -34.57 18.40 -25.48
N ILE A 13 -35.38 18.09 -24.46
CA ILE A 13 -35.18 18.57 -23.09
C ILE A 13 -34.27 17.65 -22.26
N LEU A 14 -34.31 16.33 -22.47
CA LEU A 14 -33.56 15.37 -21.66
C LEU A 14 -32.05 15.68 -21.60
N PRO A 15 -31.36 16.03 -22.70
CA PRO A 15 -29.93 16.36 -22.65
C PRO A 15 -29.63 17.57 -21.78
N PHE A 16 -30.47 18.62 -21.83
CA PHE A 16 -30.30 19.81 -21.00
C PHE A 16 -30.65 19.53 -19.55
N ALA A 17 -31.70 18.76 -19.29
CA ALA A 17 -32.05 18.32 -17.94
C ALA A 17 -30.95 17.44 -17.33
N PHE A 18 -30.33 16.57 -18.14
CA PHE A 18 -29.19 15.75 -17.73
C PHE A 18 -27.96 16.62 -17.44
N LEU A 19 -27.61 17.56 -18.31
CA LEU A 19 -26.50 18.50 -18.07
C LEU A 19 -26.74 19.39 -16.85
N ALA A 20 -27.97 19.87 -16.65
CA ALA A 20 -28.35 20.61 -15.46
C ALA A 20 -28.26 19.73 -14.21
N PHE A 21 -28.70 18.47 -14.28
CA PHE A 21 -28.56 17.50 -13.19
C PHE A 21 -27.08 17.23 -12.88
N VAL A 22 -26.22 17.04 -13.88
CA VAL A 22 -24.78 16.87 -13.72
C VAL A 22 -24.13 18.12 -13.15
N GLY A 23 -24.51 19.32 -13.57
CA GLY A 23 -23.99 20.58 -13.05
C GLY A 23 -24.45 20.88 -11.62
N ILE A 24 -25.71 20.59 -11.30
CA ILE A 24 -26.27 20.69 -9.95
C ILE A 24 -25.61 19.64 -9.05
N ARG A 25 -25.53 18.37 -9.48
CA ARG A 25 -24.78 17.34 -8.76
C ARG A 25 -23.32 17.74 -8.62
N GLY A 26 -22.65 18.26 -9.64
CA GLY A 26 -21.25 18.68 -9.54
C GLY A 26 -21.01 19.85 -8.57
N ARG A 27 -22.03 20.69 -8.31
CA ARG A 27 -21.96 21.79 -7.32
C ARG A 27 -22.44 21.41 -5.92
N ILE A 28 -23.41 20.50 -5.82
CA ILE A 28 -23.98 20.05 -4.54
C ILE A 28 -23.22 18.85 -3.98
N SER A 29 -22.63 18.04 -4.85
CA SER A 29 -21.58 17.12 -4.44
C SER A 29 -20.41 18.01 -4.09
N GLU A 30 -20.21 18.25 -2.80
CA GLU A 30 -18.87 18.54 -2.31
C GLU A 30 -18.00 17.42 -2.88
N SER A 31 -17.23 17.73 -3.92
CA SER A 31 -16.00 17.01 -4.13
C SER A 31 -15.26 17.22 -2.81
N ASP A 32 -15.06 16.15 -2.04
CA ASP A 32 -14.25 16.12 -0.82
C ASP A 32 -12.78 16.52 -1.09
N TYR A 33 -12.49 17.24 -2.16
CA TYR A 33 -11.25 17.96 -2.34
C TYR A 33 -11.30 19.29 -1.58
N GLN A 34 -11.39 19.19 -0.25
CA GLN A 34 -11.05 20.29 0.63
C GLN A 34 -9.59 20.12 1.06
N VAL A 35 -8.69 20.89 0.42
CA VAL A 35 -7.32 21.13 0.92
C VAL A 35 -7.33 21.59 2.39
N VAL A 36 -8.47 22.11 2.88
CA VAL A 36 -8.69 22.50 4.27
C VAL A 36 -8.53 21.34 5.26
N GLU A 37 -8.82 20.09 4.85
CA GLU A 37 -8.71 18.94 5.76
C GLU A 37 -7.26 18.49 5.97
N TYR A 38 -6.45 18.53 4.90
CA TYR A 38 -5.03 18.19 4.98
C TYR A 38 -4.25 19.47 5.27
N GLY A 39 -3.80 19.64 6.51
CA GLY A 39 -2.86 20.72 6.85
C GLY A 39 -1.71 20.79 5.83
N ARG A 40 -1.17 21.99 5.58
CA ARG A 40 -0.26 22.30 4.47
C ARG A 40 0.79 21.22 4.16
N VAL A 41 1.42 20.66 5.20
CA VAL A 41 2.45 19.61 5.06
C VAL A 41 1.91 18.33 4.44
N ASN A 42 0.72 17.86 4.81
CA ASN A 42 0.14 16.65 4.23
C ASN A 42 -0.33 16.89 2.79
N ALA A 43 -0.86 18.09 2.50
CA ALA A 43 -1.23 18.46 1.14
C ALA A 43 0.01 18.48 0.22
N GLU A 44 1.12 19.08 0.66
CA GLU A 44 2.39 19.07 -0.08
C GLU A 44 2.89 17.64 -0.37
N ARG A 45 2.84 16.75 0.63
CA ARG A 45 3.21 15.34 0.45
C ARG A 45 2.31 14.65 -0.57
N LEU A 46 1.00 14.89 -0.49
CA LEU A 46 0.04 14.31 -1.42
C LEU A 46 0.29 14.79 -2.86
N TYR A 47 0.52 16.09 -3.05
CA TYR A 47 0.82 16.65 -4.37
C TYR A 47 2.13 16.12 -4.95
N ALA A 48 3.12 15.79 -4.12
CA ALA A 48 4.39 15.21 -4.57
C ALA A 48 4.19 13.88 -5.33
N TYR A 49 3.13 13.12 -5.03
CA TYR A 49 2.82 11.88 -5.75
C TYR A 49 2.25 12.10 -7.16
N GLY A 50 1.74 13.30 -7.48
CA GLY A 50 1.01 13.57 -8.73
C GLY A 50 1.74 13.12 -10.01
N PRO A 51 3.02 13.49 -10.23
CA PRO A 51 3.78 13.06 -11.41
C PRO A 51 3.96 11.54 -11.51
N TYR A 52 4.13 10.89 -10.37
CA TYR A 52 4.37 9.44 -10.26
C TYR A 52 3.09 8.63 -10.51
N VAL A 53 1.96 9.09 -9.95
CA VAL A 53 0.62 8.55 -10.22
C VAL A 53 0.30 8.67 -11.70
N LYS A 54 0.49 9.85 -12.28
CA LYS A 54 0.27 10.08 -13.71
C LYS A 54 1.10 9.13 -14.57
N SER A 55 2.36 8.91 -14.22
CA SER A 55 3.25 8.01 -14.98
C SER A 55 2.77 6.55 -14.94
N ALA A 56 2.31 6.08 -13.78
CA ALA A 56 1.70 4.75 -13.66
C ALA A 56 0.38 4.65 -14.46
N GLU A 57 -0.47 5.67 -14.40
CA GLU A 57 -1.73 5.71 -15.16
C GLU A 57 -1.49 5.71 -16.67
N MET A 58 -0.44 6.38 -17.16
CA MET A 58 -0.07 6.33 -18.58
C MET A 58 0.30 4.90 -19.02
N LEU A 59 0.90 4.09 -18.15
CA LEU A 59 1.09 2.66 -18.41
C LEU A 59 -0.23 1.89 -18.43
N ALA A 60 -1.17 2.25 -17.55
CA ALA A 60 -2.49 1.62 -17.44
C ALA A 60 -3.35 1.77 -18.70
N LEU A 61 -3.21 2.90 -19.42
CA LEU A 61 -3.92 3.17 -20.67
C LEU A 61 -3.50 2.24 -21.82
N ARG A 62 -2.34 1.59 -21.71
CA ARG A 62 -1.80 0.67 -22.72
C ARG A 62 -2.05 -0.78 -22.32
N PRO A 63 -2.40 -1.67 -23.28
CA PRO A 63 -2.41 -3.11 -23.06
C PRO A 63 -1.08 -3.61 -22.47
N ALA A 64 -1.13 -4.59 -21.56
CA ALA A 64 0.06 -5.07 -20.85
C ALA A 64 1.18 -5.54 -21.80
N ARG A 65 0.81 -6.18 -22.92
CA ARG A 65 1.75 -6.64 -23.97
C ARG A 65 2.54 -5.52 -24.67
N GLU A 66 2.02 -4.29 -24.62
CA GLU A 66 2.63 -3.14 -25.28
C GLU A 66 3.57 -2.37 -24.35
N VAL A 67 3.54 -2.64 -23.04
CA VAL A 67 4.46 -2.02 -22.08
C VAL A 67 5.70 -2.88 -21.93
N THR A 68 6.83 -2.28 -22.26
CA THR A 68 8.14 -2.95 -22.18
C THR A 68 8.59 -3.10 -20.72
N ASP A 69 9.50 -4.05 -20.51
CA ASP A 69 10.10 -4.29 -19.20
C ASP A 69 10.91 -3.09 -18.73
N GLU A 70 11.63 -2.43 -19.63
CA GLU A 70 12.38 -1.20 -19.33
C GLU A 70 11.46 -0.05 -18.91
N GLU A 71 10.32 0.17 -19.60
CA GLU A 71 9.34 1.19 -19.20
C GLU A 71 8.75 0.92 -17.81
N LEU A 72 8.39 -0.34 -17.53
CA LEU A 72 7.82 -0.73 -16.23
C LEU A 72 8.85 -0.58 -15.09
N ALA A 73 10.08 -1.04 -15.33
CA ALA A 73 11.18 -0.91 -14.38
C ALA A 73 11.49 0.56 -14.13
N HIS A 74 11.59 1.39 -15.17
CA HIS A 74 11.87 2.82 -15.04
C HIS A 74 10.81 3.56 -14.23
N VAL A 75 9.51 3.35 -14.55
CA VAL A 75 8.42 3.98 -13.79
C VAL A 75 8.45 3.51 -12.34
N THR A 76 8.64 2.22 -12.08
CA THR A 76 8.70 1.70 -10.71
C THR A 76 9.91 2.25 -9.94
N GLN A 77 11.10 2.25 -10.55
CA GLN A 77 12.32 2.76 -9.94
C GLN A 77 12.18 4.25 -9.59
N SER A 78 11.52 5.05 -10.42
CA SER A 78 11.28 6.47 -10.12
C SER A 78 10.49 6.68 -8.82
N TRP A 79 9.54 5.79 -8.49
CA TRP A 79 8.80 5.84 -7.21
C TRP A 79 9.71 5.47 -6.04
N ILE A 80 10.53 4.44 -6.22
CA ILE A 80 11.46 3.94 -5.20
C ILE A 80 12.51 5.01 -4.87
N ASP A 81 13.16 5.57 -5.90
CA ASP A 81 14.20 6.59 -5.74
C ASP A 81 13.62 7.85 -5.09
N ALA A 82 12.47 8.32 -5.56
CA ALA A 82 11.84 9.50 -4.98
C ALA A 82 11.46 9.32 -3.51
N TYR A 83 11.11 8.11 -3.09
CA TYR A 83 10.85 7.81 -1.68
C TYR A 83 12.15 7.71 -0.87
N ALA A 84 13.18 7.06 -1.40
CA ALA A 84 14.49 6.95 -0.77
C ALA A 84 15.14 8.33 -0.56
N ASP A 85 15.00 9.24 -1.54
CA ASP A 85 15.47 10.62 -1.47
C ASP A 85 14.60 11.52 -0.58
N GLY A 86 13.49 10.99 -0.05
CA GLY A 86 12.55 11.72 0.80
C GLY A 86 11.69 12.75 0.07
N GLN A 87 11.63 12.71 -1.27
CA GLN A 87 10.70 13.52 -2.06
C GLN A 87 9.26 13.02 -1.86
N LEU A 88 9.07 11.70 -1.87
CA LEU A 88 7.84 11.04 -1.47
C LEU A 88 7.94 10.67 0.02
N LYS A 89 6.83 10.84 0.75
CA LYS A 89 6.73 10.54 2.19
C LYS A 89 5.35 10.01 2.50
N ASP A 90 5.24 9.25 3.59
CA ASP A 90 3.94 8.80 4.09
C ASP A 90 2.96 9.97 4.26
N VAL A 91 1.76 9.79 3.69
CA VAL A 91 0.65 10.74 3.78
C VAL A 91 -0.29 10.27 4.87
N LEU A 92 -0.08 10.74 6.10
CA LEU A 92 -0.86 10.32 7.26
C LEU A 92 -2.33 10.78 7.14
N PRO A 93 -3.29 10.07 7.75
CA PRO A 93 -4.70 10.41 7.67
C PRO A 93 -5.02 11.81 8.22
N ALA A 94 -5.86 12.59 7.55
CA ALA A 94 -6.39 13.83 8.12
C ALA A 94 -7.55 13.56 9.09
N ARG A 95 -8.27 12.46 8.86
CA ARG A 95 -9.43 12.00 9.64
C ARG A 95 -9.42 10.48 9.75
N LEU A 96 -10.22 9.92 10.65
CA LEU A 96 -10.32 8.46 10.78
C LEU A 96 -11.02 7.82 9.58
N SER A 97 -11.80 8.59 8.82
CA SER A 97 -12.37 8.16 7.54
C SER A 97 -11.46 8.42 6.33
N ASP A 98 -10.32 9.08 6.52
CA ASP A 98 -9.32 9.30 5.47
C ASP A 98 -8.39 8.08 5.35
N ILE A 99 -9.01 6.99 4.91
CA ILE A 99 -8.38 5.73 4.57
C ILE A 99 -8.33 5.63 3.03
N GLY A 100 -7.36 4.89 2.48
CA GLY A 100 -7.12 4.75 1.03
C GLY A 100 -8.27 4.20 0.16
N GLU A 101 -9.50 4.18 0.64
CA GLU A 101 -10.70 3.79 -0.10
C GLU A 101 -11.28 4.89 -1.00
N THR A 102 -10.97 6.17 -0.73
CA THR A 102 -11.46 7.30 -1.54
C THR A 102 -10.40 8.38 -1.72
N GLY A 103 -10.63 9.25 -2.71
CA GLY A 103 -9.84 10.46 -2.90
C GLY A 103 -8.40 10.22 -3.39
N PRO A 104 -7.52 11.21 -3.20
CA PRO A 104 -6.16 11.19 -3.76
C PRO A 104 -5.26 10.06 -3.23
N LYS A 105 -5.48 9.61 -1.99
CA LYS A 105 -4.78 8.42 -1.46
C LYS A 105 -5.16 7.15 -2.20
N GLN A 106 -6.42 7.03 -2.60
CA GLN A 106 -6.85 5.90 -3.41
C GLN A 106 -6.18 5.91 -4.79
N GLU A 107 -5.95 7.09 -5.38
CA GLU A 107 -5.22 7.20 -6.65
C GLU A 107 -3.78 6.69 -6.51
N ILE A 108 -3.10 7.07 -5.43
CA ILE A 108 -1.76 6.56 -5.07
C ILE A 108 -1.79 5.03 -4.92
N LEU A 109 -2.75 4.52 -4.15
CA LEU A 109 -2.89 3.08 -3.90
C LEU A 109 -3.15 2.30 -5.20
N ARG A 110 -4.04 2.79 -6.07
CA ARG A 110 -4.36 2.18 -7.36
C ARG A 110 -3.16 2.20 -8.31
N ALA A 111 -2.43 3.31 -8.35
CA ALA A 111 -1.22 3.42 -9.16
C ALA A 111 -0.15 2.40 -8.71
N ARG A 112 0.09 2.28 -7.39
CA ARG A 112 0.99 1.25 -6.85
C ARG A 112 0.52 -0.16 -7.17
N ALA A 113 -0.77 -0.45 -6.98
CA ALA A 113 -1.36 -1.76 -7.27
C ALA A 113 -1.22 -2.14 -8.76
N LEU A 114 -1.33 -1.18 -9.66
CA LEU A 114 -1.11 -1.40 -11.09
C LEU A 114 0.33 -1.83 -11.37
N LEU A 115 1.31 -1.10 -10.83
CA LEU A 115 2.73 -1.43 -10.99
C LEU A 115 3.03 -2.81 -10.39
N ALA A 116 2.58 -3.05 -9.16
CA ALA A 116 2.77 -4.32 -8.45
C ALA A 116 2.21 -5.51 -9.23
N ARG A 117 0.97 -5.43 -9.75
CA ARG A 117 0.36 -6.51 -10.55
C ARG A 117 1.11 -6.79 -11.85
N ARG A 118 1.63 -5.75 -12.50
CA ARG A 118 2.42 -5.93 -13.72
C ARG A 118 3.76 -6.59 -13.42
N MET A 119 4.45 -6.14 -12.37
CA MET A 119 5.69 -6.79 -11.92
C MET A 119 5.47 -8.23 -11.48
N GLU A 120 4.39 -8.52 -10.76
CA GLU A 120 4.04 -9.88 -10.36
C GLU A 120 3.86 -10.80 -11.57
N SER A 121 3.19 -10.33 -12.63
CA SER A 121 3.08 -11.09 -13.88
C SER A 121 4.45 -11.35 -14.51
N ARG A 122 5.33 -10.35 -14.58
CA ARG A 122 6.69 -10.50 -15.15
C ARG A 122 7.55 -11.45 -14.33
N MET A 123 7.49 -11.33 -13.01
CA MET A 123 8.16 -12.19 -12.05
C MET A 123 7.73 -13.66 -12.22
N ILE A 124 6.43 -13.93 -12.31
CA ILE A 124 5.91 -15.30 -12.53
C ILE A 124 6.33 -15.85 -13.90
N ASP A 125 6.27 -15.04 -14.95
CA ASP A 125 6.66 -15.46 -16.30
C ASP A 125 8.16 -15.72 -16.41
N ALA A 126 9.00 -14.91 -15.76
CA ALA A 126 10.45 -15.12 -15.65
C ALA A 126 10.76 -16.45 -14.92
N THR A 127 10.12 -16.71 -13.77
CA THR A 127 10.28 -17.98 -13.04
C THR A 127 9.89 -19.19 -13.90
N ARG A 128 8.79 -19.10 -14.67
CA ARG A 128 8.36 -20.18 -15.59
C ARG A 128 9.37 -20.44 -16.70
N ARG A 129 10.02 -19.39 -17.20
CA ARG A 129 11.08 -19.49 -18.22
C ARG A 129 12.44 -19.90 -17.65
N LYS A 130 12.55 -20.04 -16.32
CA LYS A 130 13.80 -20.26 -15.59
C LYS A 130 14.80 -19.11 -15.78
N ASP A 131 14.31 -17.91 -16.07
CA ASP A 131 15.13 -16.70 -16.05
C ASP A 131 15.13 -16.14 -14.63
N TYR A 132 15.96 -16.77 -13.77
CA TYR A 132 15.96 -16.46 -12.34
C TYR A 132 16.57 -15.09 -12.02
N SER A 133 17.43 -14.56 -12.89
CA SER A 133 17.97 -13.20 -12.75
C SER A 133 16.91 -12.15 -13.08
N GLU A 134 16.08 -12.38 -14.11
CA GLU A 134 14.93 -11.51 -14.36
C GLU A 134 13.88 -11.62 -13.22
N ALA A 135 13.62 -12.82 -12.71
CA ALA A 135 12.71 -13.00 -11.58
C ALA A 135 13.20 -12.29 -10.31
N SER A 136 14.50 -12.37 -10.00
CA SER A 136 15.10 -11.67 -8.85
C SER A 136 14.99 -10.15 -8.98
N HIS A 137 15.22 -9.62 -10.19
CA HIS A 137 15.08 -8.19 -10.49
C HIS A 137 13.67 -7.68 -10.18
N TRP A 138 12.64 -8.38 -10.65
CA TRP A 138 11.24 -8.01 -10.38
C TRP A 138 10.87 -8.16 -8.91
N ALA A 139 11.36 -9.21 -8.23
CA ALA A 139 11.14 -9.40 -6.80
C ALA A 139 11.72 -8.23 -5.98
N VAL A 140 12.93 -7.77 -6.31
CA VAL A 140 13.58 -6.63 -5.64
C VAL A 140 12.82 -5.33 -5.85
N LEU A 141 12.39 -5.03 -7.08
CA LEU A 141 11.57 -3.85 -7.37
C LEU A 141 10.24 -3.90 -6.60
N MET A 142 9.61 -5.06 -6.53
CA MET A 142 8.33 -5.24 -5.83
C MET A 142 8.48 -5.11 -4.31
N LEU A 143 9.57 -5.64 -3.73
CA LEU A 143 9.92 -5.45 -2.31
C LEU A 143 10.06 -3.96 -1.96
N ARG A 144 10.84 -3.23 -2.76
CA ARG A 144 11.11 -1.79 -2.55
C ARG A 144 9.90 -0.91 -2.83
N LEU A 145 9.11 -1.20 -3.87
CA LEU A 145 7.83 -0.52 -4.09
C LEU A 145 6.86 -0.75 -2.91
N GLY A 146 6.95 -1.91 -2.27
CA GLY A 146 6.24 -2.22 -1.03
C GLY A 146 6.50 -1.21 0.09
N GLU A 147 7.70 -0.64 0.19
CA GLU A 147 8.03 0.35 1.24
C GLU A 147 7.51 1.75 0.93
N VAL A 148 7.27 2.08 -0.34
CA VAL A 148 6.83 3.43 -0.76
C VAL A 148 5.45 3.76 -0.19
N GLY A 149 5.40 4.63 0.82
CA GLY A 149 4.16 5.07 1.45
C GLY A 149 3.46 4.01 2.31
N LYS A 150 4.16 2.92 2.68
CA LYS A 150 3.64 1.78 3.45
C LYS A 150 2.93 2.19 4.74
N PHE A 151 3.37 3.26 5.40
CA PHE A 151 2.81 3.73 6.68
C PHE A 151 1.94 4.98 6.53
N SER A 152 1.39 5.22 5.33
CA SER A 152 0.42 6.29 5.09
C SER A 152 -0.91 6.02 5.80
N ASP A 153 -1.36 4.77 5.82
CA ASP A 153 -2.49 4.27 6.61
C ASP A 153 -2.43 2.73 6.70
N PHE A 154 -3.39 2.14 7.41
CA PHE A 154 -3.45 0.68 7.56
C PHE A 154 -3.72 -0.05 6.23
N VAL A 155 -4.55 0.49 5.35
CA VAL A 155 -4.85 -0.12 4.05
C VAL A 155 -3.57 -0.20 3.21
N HIS A 156 -2.80 0.88 3.15
CA HIS A 156 -1.50 0.92 2.49
C HIS A 156 -0.53 -0.09 3.09
N MET A 157 -0.51 -0.24 4.42
CA MET A 157 0.33 -1.21 5.11
C MET A 157 -0.04 -2.65 4.74
N GLY A 158 -1.34 -2.96 4.73
CA GLY A 158 -1.85 -4.28 4.32
C GLY A 158 -1.48 -4.62 2.87
N GLU A 159 -1.80 -3.75 1.93
CA GLU A 159 -1.47 -3.95 0.50
C GLU A 159 0.04 -4.09 0.26
N SER A 160 0.84 -3.25 0.91
CA SER A 160 2.31 -3.31 0.83
C SER A 160 2.85 -4.65 1.34
N GLY A 161 2.28 -5.15 2.45
CA GLY A 161 2.65 -6.46 2.98
C GLY A 161 2.30 -7.61 2.03
N LEU A 162 1.18 -7.53 1.31
CA LEU A 162 0.83 -8.53 0.28
C LEU A 162 1.85 -8.53 -0.87
N TYR A 163 2.29 -7.36 -1.33
CA TYR A 163 3.30 -7.28 -2.40
C TYR A 163 4.62 -7.88 -1.95
N GLN A 164 5.04 -7.58 -0.73
CA GLN A 164 6.27 -8.11 -0.15
C GLN A 164 6.19 -9.62 0.05
N ILE A 165 5.06 -10.17 0.52
CA ILE A 165 4.86 -11.62 0.62
C ILE A 165 4.98 -12.29 -0.76
N SER A 166 4.38 -11.72 -1.80
CA SER A 166 4.46 -12.29 -3.16
C SER A 166 5.91 -12.33 -3.66
N ALA A 167 6.64 -11.22 -3.52
CA ALA A 167 8.05 -11.13 -3.92
C ALA A 167 8.96 -12.08 -3.11
N LEU A 168 8.77 -12.15 -1.79
CA LEU A 168 9.57 -13.01 -0.91
C LEU A 168 9.35 -14.51 -1.16
N ARG A 169 8.13 -14.91 -1.53
CA ARG A 169 7.84 -16.31 -1.91
C ARG A 169 8.58 -16.69 -3.18
N VAL A 170 8.55 -15.83 -4.20
CA VAL A 170 9.32 -16.10 -5.42
C VAL A 170 10.82 -16.13 -5.11
N ALA A 171 11.31 -15.19 -4.29
CA ALA A 171 12.72 -15.18 -3.87
C ALA A 171 13.12 -16.47 -3.12
N GLU A 172 12.27 -16.98 -2.22
CA GLU A 172 12.46 -18.27 -1.54
C GLU A 172 12.51 -19.42 -2.56
N ASP A 173 11.55 -19.47 -3.49
CA ASP A 173 11.43 -20.54 -4.49
C ASP A 173 12.63 -20.60 -5.45
N ILE A 174 13.20 -19.44 -5.82
CA ILE A 174 14.32 -19.37 -6.78
C ILE A 174 15.69 -19.32 -6.10
N ALA A 175 15.77 -19.16 -4.77
CA ALA A 175 17.02 -19.00 -4.03
C ALA A 175 18.13 -20.03 -4.36
N PRO A 176 17.83 -21.34 -4.52
CA PRO A 176 18.83 -22.35 -4.86
C PRO A 176 19.48 -22.13 -6.23
N GLU A 177 18.77 -21.48 -7.15
CA GLU A 177 19.19 -21.28 -8.55
C GLU A 177 19.83 -19.91 -8.78
N LEU A 178 19.82 -19.03 -7.78
CA LEU A 178 20.37 -17.68 -7.89
C LEU A 178 21.90 -17.68 -7.87
N SER A 179 22.48 -16.80 -8.70
CA SER A 179 23.88 -16.42 -8.57
C SER A 179 24.13 -15.74 -7.23
N ALA A 180 25.38 -15.75 -6.75
CA ALA A 180 25.75 -15.04 -5.52
C ALA A 180 25.44 -13.52 -5.61
N THR A 181 25.55 -12.94 -6.80
CA THR A 181 25.25 -11.52 -7.03
C THR A 181 23.76 -11.25 -6.86
N ASP A 182 22.90 -12.02 -7.54
CA ASP A 182 21.45 -11.85 -7.45
C ASP A 182 20.94 -12.11 -6.02
N ARG A 183 21.53 -13.12 -5.35
CA ARG A 183 21.23 -13.44 -3.95
C ARG A 183 21.53 -12.28 -3.02
N ASN A 184 22.68 -11.63 -3.19
CA ASN A 184 23.05 -10.46 -2.40
C ASN A 184 22.13 -9.27 -2.66
N VAL A 185 21.71 -9.06 -3.91
CA VAL A 185 20.78 -7.97 -4.26
C VAL A 185 19.41 -8.17 -3.59
N ILE A 186 18.87 -9.39 -3.58
CA ILE A 186 17.64 -9.70 -2.84
C ILE A 186 17.86 -9.48 -1.34
N TRP A 187 18.98 -9.98 -0.80
CA TRP A 187 19.31 -9.83 0.62
C TRP A 187 19.34 -8.36 1.06
N GLU A 188 19.99 -7.49 0.29
CA GLU A 188 20.03 -6.05 0.54
C GLU A 188 18.62 -5.44 0.54
N ALA A 189 17.81 -5.76 -0.48
CA ALA A 189 16.43 -5.29 -0.55
C ALA A 189 15.56 -5.79 0.63
N MET A 190 15.85 -6.97 1.18
CA MET A 190 15.20 -7.47 2.39
C MET A 190 15.64 -6.71 3.64
N GLN A 191 16.91 -6.33 3.76
CA GLN A 191 17.37 -5.49 4.88
C GLN A 191 16.69 -4.11 4.85
N ASP A 192 16.45 -3.53 3.67
CA ASP A 192 15.72 -2.27 3.51
C ASP A 192 14.29 -2.32 4.09
N THR A 193 13.70 -3.53 4.17
CA THR A 193 12.36 -3.75 4.75
C THR A 193 12.36 -4.05 6.26
N LYS A 194 13.54 -4.19 6.87
CA LYS A 194 13.69 -4.40 8.32
C LYS A 194 13.58 -3.06 9.06
N ASP A 195 13.23 -3.11 10.35
CA ASP A 195 13.09 -1.94 11.24
C ASP A 195 11.94 -0.96 10.94
N ASN A 196 10.78 -1.52 10.62
CA ASN A 196 9.53 -0.80 10.41
C ASN A 196 8.81 -0.32 11.69
N ASP A 197 9.40 -0.62 12.84
CA ASP A 197 8.87 -0.38 14.18
C ASP A 197 8.60 1.11 14.49
N ALA A 198 9.52 2.00 14.11
CA ALA A 198 9.38 3.42 14.36
C ALA A 198 8.27 4.05 13.49
N ALA A 199 8.16 3.64 12.23
CA ALA A 199 7.13 4.11 11.32
C ALA A 199 5.73 3.61 11.72
N LEU A 200 5.63 2.34 12.15
CA LEU A 200 4.42 1.77 12.71
C LEU A 200 3.95 2.52 13.96
N ARG A 201 4.86 2.76 14.92
CA ARG A 201 4.56 3.55 16.12
C ARG A 201 4.09 4.96 15.80
N ARG A 202 4.68 5.61 14.80
CA ARG A 202 4.26 6.93 14.30
C ARG A 202 2.83 6.90 13.76
N LEU A 203 2.50 5.93 12.91
CA LEU A 203 1.15 5.76 12.37
C LEU A 203 0.13 5.51 13.49
N TRP A 204 0.49 4.66 14.47
CA TRP A 204 -0.37 4.37 15.62
C TRP A 204 -0.67 5.61 16.43
N HIS A 205 0.37 6.33 16.83
CA HIS A 205 0.22 7.53 17.64
C HIS A 205 -0.62 8.58 16.93
N HIS A 206 -0.43 8.72 15.61
CA HIS A 206 -1.23 9.64 14.80
C HIS A 206 -2.71 9.27 14.80
N MET A 207 -3.03 7.98 14.64
CA MET A 207 -4.41 7.49 14.67
C MET A 207 -5.08 7.62 16.05
N GLU A 208 -4.31 7.45 17.13
CA GLU A 208 -4.78 7.73 18.49
C GLU A 208 -5.13 9.20 18.69
N LEU A 209 -4.29 10.11 18.19
CA LEU A 209 -4.54 11.56 18.25
C LEU A 209 -5.79 11.96 17.46
N LEU A 210 -5.96 11.43 16.26
CA LEU A 210 -7.17 11.64 15.45
C LEU A 210 -8.42 11.11 16.16
N GLY A 211 -8.34 9.91 16.73
CA GLY A 211 -9.40 9.31 17.53
C GLY A 211 -9.80 10.20 18.71
N ALA A 212 -8.83 10.69 19.47
CA ALA A 212 -9.06 11.60 20.58
C ALA A 212 -9.69 12.94 20.12
N HIS A 213 -9.28 13.46 18.97
CA HIS A 213 -9.83 14.68 18.39
C HIS A 213 -11.30 14.51 17.97
N GLU A 214 -11.62 13.52 17.15
CA GLU A 214 -13.00 13.29 16.69
C GLU A 214 -13.95 12.97 17.85
N LEU A 215 -13.48 12.22 18.86
CA LEU A 215 -14.27 11.96 20.07
C LEU A 215 -14.54 13.23 20.87
N ARG A 216 -13.56 14.13 20.99
CA ARG A 216 -13.73 15.42 21.66
C ARG A 216 -14.79 16.28 20.96
N GLU A 217 -14.76 16.34 19.64
CA GLU A 217 -15.73 17.09 18.84
C GLU A 217 -17.15 16.52 18.97
N ARG A 218 -17.31 15.20 19.01
CA ARG A 218 -18.64 14.56 19.08
C ARG A 218 -19.22 14.48 20.50
N HIS A 219 -18.39 14.32 21.53
CA HIS A 219 -18.85 13.90 22.86
C HIS A 219 -18.29 14.72 24.05
N GLY A 220 -17.45 15.73 23.84
CA GLY A 220 -16.89 16.55 24.93
C GLY A 220 -15.66 15.91 25.61
N ASP A 221 -15.50 16.05 26.94
CA ASP A 221 -14.31 15.55 27.66
C ASP A 221 -14.26 14.02 27.71
N TRP A 222 -13.32 13.45 26.97
CA TRP A 222 -13.16 12.01 26.74
C TRP A 222 -12.25 11.31 27.78
N ARG A 223 -11.55 12.08 28.64
CA ARG A 223 -10.64 11.55 29.67
C ARG A 223 -11.28 10.50 30.60
N PRO A 224 -12.56 10.59 30.99
CA PRO A 224 -13.21 9.57 31.84
C PRO A 224 -13.38 8.21 31.13
N ILE A 225 -13.61 8.21 29.81
CA ILE A 225 -13.79 6.98 29.02
C ILE A 225 -12.45 6.22 28.95
N VAL A 226 -11.35 6.96 28.81
CA VAL A 226 -9.98 6.42 28.76
C VAL A 226 -9.50 5.91 30.11
N ALA A 227 -9.80 6.65 31.18
CA ALA A 227 -9.54 6.18 32.53
C ALA A 227 -10.24 4.83 32.79
N LYS A 228 -11.50 4.69 32.33
CA LYS A 228 -12.29 3.45 32.48
C LYS A 228 -11.80 2.29 31.60
N ALA A 229 -11.19 2.58 30.45
CA ALA A 229 -10.58 1.56 29.59
C ALA A 229 -9.27 1.01 30.17
N LYS A 230 -8.48 1.86 30.86
CA LYS A 230 -7.21 1.50 31.48
C LYS A 230 -7.32 0.69 32.78
N THR A 231 -8.50 0.66 33.43
CA THR A 231 -8.72 -0.04 34.71
C THR A 231 -9.22 -1.49 34.58
N ARG A 232 -9.30 -2.06 33.37
CA ARG A 232 -9.61 -3.50 33.18
C ARG A 232 -8.30 -4.29 33.10
N GLU A 233 -8.21 -5.43 33.81
CA GLU A 233 -6.97 -6.19 34.06
C GLU A 233 -6.25 -6.70 32.77
N SER A 234 -5.15 -6.00 32.46
CA SER A 234 -3.77 -6.40 32.07
C SER A 234 -3.37 -7.71 31.36
N SER A 235 -4.24 -8.58 30.84
CA SER A 235 -3.81 -9.60 29.83
C SER A 235 -4.56 -9.49 28.51
N ASP A 236 -5.82 -9.03 28.55
CA ASP A 236 -6.63 -8.78 27.35
C ASP A 236 -6.39 -7.39 26.74
N VAL A 237 -5.72 -6.49 27.48
CA VAL A 237 -5.55 -5.07 27.12
C VAL A 237 -4.38 -4.83 26.16
N ALA A 238 -3.34 -5.66 26.19
CA ALA A 238 -2.27 -5.60 25.18
C ALA A 238 -2.80 -5.91 23.76
N ASN A 239 -3.93 -6.61 23.66
CA ASN A 239 -4.66 -6.89 22.42
C ASN A 239 -5.74 -5.83 22.07
N SER A 240 -5.81 -4.69 22.78
CA SER A 240 -6.99 -3.81 22.80
C SER A 240 -6.90 -2.48 22.03
N ILE A 241 -6.32 -2.44 20.84
CA ILE A 241 -6.69 -1.39 19.85
C ILE A 241 -8.04 -1.74 19.22
N SER A 242 -8.27 -3.03 19.05
CA SER A 242 -9.54 -3.69 18.74
C SER A 242 -10.74 -3.13 19.52
N LYS A 243 -10.60 -2.91 20.84
CA LYS A 243 -11.70 -2.38 21.67
C LYS A 243 -11.78 -0.85 21.69
N TRP A 244 -10.67 -0.15 21.45
CA TRP A 244 -10.67 1.30 21.26
C TRP A 244 -11.38 1.70 19.96
N ALA A 245 -11.10 0.97 18.87
CA ALA A 245 -11.85 1.06 17.62
C ALA A 245 -13.31 0.62 17.79
N TYR A 246 -13.61 -0.34 18.66
CA TYR A 246 -14.99 -0.78 18.92
C TYR A 246 -15.82 0.24 19.72
N ILE A 247 -15.24 0.83 20.78
CA ILE A 247 -15.95 1.70 21.72
C ILE A 247 -16.07 3.15 21.19
N ALA A 248 -15.10 3.62 20.40
CA ALA A 248 -15.12 4.98 19.86
C ALA A 248 -15.96 5.14 18.57
N PHE A 249 -16.25 4.05 17.83
CA PHE A 249 -16.78 4.14 16.46
C PHE A 249 -18.20 3.61 16.23
N VAL A 250 -18.81 2.90 17.18
CA VAL A 250 -20.11 2.25 16.96
C VAL A 250 -21.16 2.88 17.86
N PRO A 251 -22.00 3.78 17.30
CA PRO A 251 -23.27 3.26 16.83
C PRO A 251 -23.48 3.30 15.31
N ASN A 252 -22.79 4.17 14.56
CA ASN A 252 -23.24 4.54 13.21
C ASN A 252 -22.19 4.45 12.07
N LYS A 253 -20.94 4.02 12.29
CA LYS A 253 -20.02 3.67 11.20
C LYS A 253 -19.60 2.21 11.30
N LYS A 254 -20.06 1.43 10.32
CA LYS A 254 -19.86 -0.02 10.13
C LYS A 254 -18.39 -0.41 10.32
N MET A 255 -18.13 -1.47 11.10
CA MET A 255 -17.21 -2.61 10.87
C MET A 255 -15.81 -2.45 10.23
N ASP A 256 -15.38 -1.28 9.79
CA ASP A 256 -14.41 -1.14 8.69
C ASP A 256 -12.98 -0.90 9.17
N LEU A 257 -12.73 0.17 9.94
CA LEU A 257 -11.38 0.47 10.45
C LEU A 257 -10.80 -0.65 11.32
N PHE A 258 -11.60 -1.23 12.22
CA PHE A 258 -11.17 -2.38 13.05
C PHE A 258 -10.72 -3.57 12.19
N THR A 259 -11.50 -3.88 11.16
CA THR A 259 -11.21 -5.00 10.26
C THR A 259 -9.95 -4.70 9.46
N GLN A 260 -9.81 -3.48 8.94
CA GLN A 260 -8.61 -3.03 8.21
C GLN A 260 -7.36 -3.09 9.09
N VAL A 261 -7.40 -2.57 10.32
CA VAL A 261 -6.28 -2.64 11.27
C VAL A 261 -5.86 -4.10 11.50
N ASN A 262 -6.82 -4.96 11.83
CA ASN A 262 -6.53 -6.37 12.11
C ASN A 262 -5.98 -7.11 10.89
N LEU A 263 -6.59 -6.94 9.71
CA LEU A 263 -6.10 -7.56 8.48
C LEU A 263 -4.69 -7.08 8.12
N SER A 264 -4.40 -5.80 8.33
CA SER A 264 -3.09 -5.23 8.03
C SER A 264 -2.02 -5.72 8.99
N LEU A 265 -2.34 -5.85 10.28
CA LEU A 265 -1.46 -6.46 11.28
C LEU A 265 -1.18 -7.93 10.99
N ILE A 266 -2.22 -8.71 10.65
CA ILE A 266 -2.07 -10.11 10.24
C ILE A 266 -1.18 -10.21 8.99
N THR A 267 -1.34 -9.28 8.05
CA THR A 267 -0.54 -9.26 6.81
C THR A 267 0.91 -8.87 7.09
N LEU A 268 1.15 -7.91 7.99
CA LEU A 268 2.49 -7.54 8.45
C LEU A 268 3.20 -8.71 9.13
N ASP A 269 2.52 -9.41 10.04
CA ASP A 269 3.05 -10.61 10.71
C ASP A 269 3.38 -11.74 9.72
N ARG A 270 2.52 -11.95 8.72
CA ARG A 270 2.79 -12.89 7.62
C ARG A 270 3.98 -12.45 6.78
N ALA A 271 4.14 -11.17 6.49
CA ALA A 271 5.28 -10.64 5.75
C ALA A 271 6.58 -10.84 6.55
N GLN A 272 6.58 -10.59 7.86
CA GLN A 272 7.73 -10.85 8.74
C GLN A 272 8.08 -12.34 8.83
N THR A 273 7.06 -13.21 8.89
CA THR A 273 7.26 -14.66 8.87
C THR A 273 7.87 -15.11 7.54
N GLN A 274 7.35 -14.59 6.43
CA GLN A 274 7.86 -14.89 5.10
C GLN A 274 9.29 -14.37 4.92
N LEU A 275 9.60 -13.19 5.42
CA LEU A 275 10.95 -12.61 5.41
C LEU A 275 11.96 -13.56 6.08
N LYS A 276 11.63 -14.08 7.27
CA LYS A 276 12.50 -15.03 7.99
C LYS A 276 12.77 -16.30 7.20
N LYS A 277 11.74 -16.87 6.57
CA LYS A 277 11.89 -18.06 5.71
C LYS A 277 12.80 -17.79 4.52
N THR A 278 12.59 -16.67 3.85
CA THR A 278 13.44 -16.28 2.72
C THR A 278 14.87 -16.03 3.19
N GLU A 279 15.09 -15.45 4.38
CA GLU A 279 16.44 -15.30 4.94
C GLU A 279 17.11 -16.66 5.16
N GLU A 280 16.41 -17.59 5.80
CA GLU A 280 16.92 -18.95 6.03
C GLU A 280 17.30 -19.64 4.70
N ALA A 281 16.47 -19.52 3.67
CA ALA A 281 16.74 -20.06 2.34
C ALA A 281 17.96 -19.41 1.66
N LEU A 282 18.11 -18.08 1.76
CA LEU A 282 19.27 -17.40 1.17
C LEU A 282 20.57 -17.73 1.92
N LEU A 283 20.51 -17.84 3.26
CA LEU A 283 21.67 -18.16 4.10
C LEU A 283 22.12 -19.62 3.95
N SER A 284 21.19 -20.58 3.94
CA SER A 284 21.55 -22.00 3.76
C SER A 284 22.33 -22.22 2.47
N GLU A 285 21.94 -21.51 1.41
CA GLU A 285 22.63 -21.60 0.14
C GLU A 285 23.97 -20.86 0.13
N GLN A 286 24.15 -19.79 0.90
CA GLN A 286 25.47 -19.14 1.04
C GLN A 286 26.45 -20.04 1.80
N GLU A 287 25.99 -20.72 2.86
CA GLU A 287 26.79 -21.67 3.63
C GLU A 287 27.18 -22.89 2.78
N ASN A 288 26.27 -23.41 1.95
CA ASN A 288 26.55 -24.49 1.01
C ASN A 288 27.67 -24.10 0.02
N VAL A 289 27.60 -22.90 -0.56
CA VAL A 289 28.62 -22.41 -1.49
C VAL A 289 29.97 -22.25 -0.78
N ALA A 290 29.99 -21.65 0.42
CA ALA A 290 31.21 -21.49 1.20
C ALA A 290 31.86 -22.85 1.52
N HIS A 291 31.05 -23.84 1.89
CA HIS A 291 31.52 -25.19 2.19
C HIS A 291 32.11 -25.90 0.96
N ILE A 292 31.45 -25.84 -0.21
CA ILE A 292 31.95 -26.41 -1.47
C ILE A 292 33.30 -25.79 -1.87
N VAL A 293 33.42 -24.46 -1.76
CA VAL A 293 34.66 -23.74 -2.05
C VAL A 293 35.79 -24.15 -1.10
N THR A 294 35.50 -24.30 0.20
CA THR A 294 36.50 -24.75 1.18
C THR A 294 36.94 -26.21 0.99
N GLN A 295 36.12 -27.04 0.34
CA GLN A 295 36.47 -28.43 -0.02
C GLN A 295 37.26 -28.55 -1.33
N GLY A 296 37.58 -27.43 -1.99
CA GLY A 296 38.42 -27.41 -3.19
C GLY A 296 37.74 -28.02 -4.42
N GLN A 297 36.42 -28.21 -4.40
CA GLN A 297 35.67 -28.62 -5.59
C GLN A 297 35.40 -27.38 -6.46
N PRO A 298 35.72 -27.41 -7.76
CA PRO A 298 35.42 -26.30 -8.65
C PRO A 298 33.90 -26.12 -8.73
N LEU A 299 33.43 -24.89 -8.55
CA LEU A 299 32.05 -24.51 -8.82
C LEU A 299 31.78 -24.78 -10.31
N SER A 300 31.00 -25.80 -10.61
CA SER A 300 30.55 -26.07 -11.96
C SER A 300 29.62 -24.94 -12.40
N SER A 301 30.12 -24.11 -13.31
CA SER A 301 29.38 -23.06 -14.03
C SER A 301 28.24 -23.63 -14.87
#